data_AF-A0A8H5UYF1-F1
#
_entry.id   AF-A0A8H5UYF1-F1
#
_cell.length_a   1.000
_cell.length_b   1.000
_cell.length_c   1.000
_cell.angle_alpha   90.00
_cell.angle_beta   90.00
_cell.angle_gamma   90.00
#
_symmetry.space_group_name_H-M   'P 1'
#
loop_
_entity.id
_entity.type
_entity.pdbx_description
1 polymer ?
#
loop_
_entity_poly.entity_id
_entity_poly.type
_entity_poly.pdbx_seq_one_letter_code
_entity_poly.pdbx_strand_id
1 'polypeptide(L)'
;MPQLQTSRLNSATTPVLLCLLLVISLFPGLFHYLWTLPFSLVGLSGPPQPRSTARPVTDPSTATTMSFFQKQFTLPAKSRGSYLITDQVVSSLPEIRDYKVGLLNLFVQHTSCALSLNENWDSDVREDMSDALDRIAPAEGPKGEALYRHDAEGPDDMPAHIKSALIGASVTIPIKDGKLATGTWQGIWYLEFRAACHQRRVVATIQGEKV
;
A
#
# COMPACT_ATOMS: atom_id res chain seq x y z
N MET A 1 -34.05 -57.64 21.43
CA MET A 1 -33.66 -56.85 20.24
C MET A 1 -34.45 -55.55 20.22
N PRO A 2 -33.83 -54.38 20.43
CA PRO A 2 -34.36 -53.10 19.98
C PRO A 2 -33.50 -52.55 18.82
N GLN A 3 -34.14 -52.20 17.71
CA GLN A 3 -33.50 -51.54 16.57
C GLN A 3 -33.25 -50.06 16.87
N LEU A 4 -32.00 -49.59 16.73
CA LEU A 4 -31.68 -48.17 16.72
C LEU A 4 -32.23 -47.53 15.42
N GLN A 5 -33.18 -46.61 15.55
CA GLN A 5 -33.57 -45.70 14.47
C GLN A 5 -32.53 -44.59 14.35
N THR A 6 -31.69 -44.66 13.31
CA THR A 6 -30.86 -43.52 12.90
C THR A 6 -31.72 -42.53 12.13
N SER A 7 -32.00 -41.37 12.71
CA SER A 7 -32.66 -40.26 12.03
C SER A 7 -31.79 -39.76 10.87
N ARG A 8 -32.20 -40.01 9.63
CA ARG A 8 -31.59 -39.36 8.46
C ARG A 8 -31.96 -37.87 8.49
N LEU A 9 -31.00 -36.99 8.73
CA LEU A 9 -31.20 -35.57 8.42
C LEU A 9 -31.38 -35.43 6.90
N ASN A 10 -32.46 -34.78 6.49
CA ASN A 10 -32.79 -34.53 5.10
C ASN A 10 -31.68 -33.74 4.40
N SER A 11 -31.15 -34.27 3.29
CA SER A 11 -30.05 -33.70 2.48
C SER A 11 -30.24 -32.23 2.04
N ALA A 12 -31.49 -31.74 2.00
CA ALA A 12 -31.81 -30.38 1.60
C ALA A 12 -31.64 -29.30 2.69
N THR A 13 -31.53 -29.67 3.97
CA THR A 13 -31.46 -28.67 5.07
C THR A 13 -30.08 -28.07 5.25
N THR A 14 -29.03 -28.85 4.99
CA THR A 14 -27.63 -28.42 5.09
C THR A 14 -27.26 -27.28 4.13
N PRO A 15 -27.58 -27.32 2.81
CA PRO A 15 -27.23 -26.23 1.90
C PRO A 15 -28.01 -24.95 2.19
N VAL A 16 -29.27 -25.04 2.63
CA VAL A 16 -30.08 -23.87 2.99
C VAL A 16 -29.50 -23.14 4.20
N LEU A 17 -29.08 -23.88 5.22
CA LEU A 17 -28.46 -23.30 6.41
C LEU A 17 -27.12 -22.62 6.08
N LEU A 18 -26.32 -23.22 5.18
CA LEU A 18 -25.05 -22.67 4.72
C LEU A 18 -25.25 -21.39 3.90
N CYS A 19 -26.25 -21.35 3.02
CA CYS A 19 -26.62 -20.15 2.28
C CYS A 19 -27.09 -19.03 3.22
N LEU A 20 -27.92 -19.34 4.22
CA LEU A 20 -28.35 -18.36 5.22
C LEU A 20 -27.17 -17.78 6.02
N LEU A 21 -26.24 -18.63 6.45
CA LEU A 21 -25.02 -18.19 7.13
C LEU A 21 -24.15 -17.28 6.24
N LEU A 22 -24.01 -17.61 4.95
CA LEU A 22 -23.27 -16.80 3.98
C LEU A 22 -23.92 -15.43 3.73
N VAL A 23 -25.25 -15.36 3.63
CA VAL A 23 -25.96 -14.08 3.45
C VAL A 23 -25.80 -13.19 4.67
N ILE A 24 -25.87 -13.75 5.88
CA ILE A 24 -25.68 -13.00 7.13
C ILE A 24 -24.23 -12.51 7.27
N SER A 25 -23.24 -13.33 6.90
CA SER A 25 -21.82 -12.97 7.03
C SER A 25 -21.36 -11.95 5.99
N LEU A 26 -21.86 -12.03 4.75
CA LEU A 26 -21.50 -11.12 3.67
C LEU A 26 -22.26 -9.80 3.72
N PHE A 27 -23.43 -9.76 4.36
CA PHE A 27 -24.29 -8.58 4.43
C PHE A 27 -24.79 -8.29 5.87
N PRO A 28 -23.90 -8.00 6.83
CA PRO A 28 -24.28 -7.74 8.22
C PRO A 28 -25.23 -6.52 8.36
N GLY A 29 -25.19 -5.57 7.42
CA GLY A 29 -26.11 -4.43 7.37
C GLY A 29 -27.55 -4.76 6.93
N LEU A 30 -27.79 -5.92 6.32
CA LEU A 30 -29.11 -6.34 5.84
C LEU A 30 -30.09 -6.57 7.01
N PHE A 31 -29.59 -7.09 8.13
CA PHE A 31 -30.38 -7.27 9.35
C PHE A 31 -30.83 -5.92 9.92
N HIS A 32 -29.93 -4.91 9.92
CA HIS A 32 -30.26 -3.57 10.37
C HIS A 32 -31.36 -2.95 9.51
N TYR A 33 -31.27 -3.10 8.18
CA TYR A 33 -32.29 -2.61 7.25
C TYR A 33 -33.66 -3.26 7.46
N LEU A 34 -33.72 -4.59 7.56
CA LEU A 34 -34.97 -5.34 7.77
C LEU A 34 -35.60 -5.02 9.13
N TRP A 35 -34.77 -4.79 10.16
CA TRP A 35 -35.24 -4.45 11.49
C TRP A 35 -35.75 -3.00 11.59
N THR A 36 -35.14 -2.04 10.89
CA THR A 36 -35.55 -0.62 10.95
C THR A 36 -36.64 -0.23 9.96
N LEU A 37 -36.81 -0.97 8.86
CA LEU A 37 -37.85 -0.75 7.85
C LEU A 37 -39.28 -0.56 8.39
N PRO A 38 -39.80 -1.41 9.31
CA PRO A 38 -41.14 -1.21 9.86
C PRO A 38 -41.26 0.03 10.74
N PHE A 39 -40.18 0.47 11.40
CA PHE A 39 -40.19 1.68 12.23
C PHE A 39 -40.15 2.96 11.38
N SER A 40 -39.49 2.94 10.23
CA SER A 40 -39.47 4.07 9.29
C SER A 40 -40.80 4.31 8.58
N LEU A 41 -41.60 3.26 8.37
CA LEU A 41 -42.91 3.34 7.71
C LEU A 41 -44.05 3.82 8.63
N VAL A 42 -43.91 3.67 9.96
CA VAL A 42 -44.96 4.01 10.94
C VAL A 42 -44.83 5.46 11.47
N GLY A 43 -43.83 6.23 11.02
CA GLY A 43 -43.75 7.66 11.35
C GLY A 43 -43.60 7.95 12.86
N LEU A 44 -43.16 6.97 13.66
CA LEU A 44 -42.79 7.18 15.06
C LEU A 44 -41.50 7.98 15.07
N SER A 45 -41.65 9.30 15.07
CA SER A 45 -40.60 10.28 15.29
C SER A 45 -39.74 9.85 16.47
N GLY A 46 -38.44 9.66 16.22
CA GLY A 46 -37.46 9.50 17.28
C GLY A 46 -37.48 10.69 18.27
N PRO A 47 -36.82 10.55 19.43
CA PRO A 47 -36.81 11.60 20.46
C PRO A 47 -36.36 12.94 19.87
N PRO A 48 -36.87 14.07 20.39
CA PRO A 48 -36.62 15.38 19.83
C PRO A 48 -35.11 15.64 19.75
N GLN A 49 -34.61 15.93 18.56
CA GLN A 49 -33.22 16.34 18.42
C GLN A 49 -32.97 17.59 19.28
N PRO A 50 -31.82 17.67 19.98
CA PRO A 50 -31.48 18.84 20.74
C PRO A 50 -31.52 20.06 19.82
N ARG A 51 -32.30 21.05 20.23
CA ARG A 51 -32.47 22.33 19.54
C ARG A 51 -31.07 22.91 19.33
N SER A 52 -30.66 23.07 18.07
CA SER A 52 -29.39 23.68 17.69
C SER A 52 -29.29 25.08 18.28
N THR A 53 -28.66 25.20 19.46
CA THR A 53 -28.24 26.46 20.05
C THR A 53 -26.77 26.64 19.71
N ALA A 54 -26.51 27.75 19.01
CA ALA A 54 -25.20 28.23 18.55
C ALA A 54 -24.56 27.43 17.40
N ARG A 55 -24.57 28.02 16.19
CA ARG A 55 -23.48 27.80 15.24
C ARG A 55 -22.17 28.18 15.96
N PRO A 56 -21.12 27.34 15.95
CA PRO A 56 -19.81 27.84 16.29
C PRO A 56 -19.53 29.01 15.35
N VAL A 57 -19.14 30.15 15.90
CA VAL A 57 -18.49 31.20 15.10
C VAL A 57 -17.17 30.58 14.66
N THR A 58 -17.18 29.88 13.53
CA THR A 58 -15.95 29.46 12.86
C THR A 58 -15.35 30.72 12.29
N ASP A 59 -14.33 31.24 12.97
CA ASP A 59 -13.44 32.23 12.38
C ASP A 59 -12.89 31.63 11.07
N PRO A 60 -13.17 32.21 9.89
CA PRO A 60 -12.67 31.69 8.62
C PRO A 60 -11.14 31.76 8.51
N SER A 61 -10.46 32.39 9.47
CA SER A 61 -9.01 32.59 9.52
C SER A 61 -8.19 31.31 9.80
N THR A 62 -8.79 30.24 10.33
CA THR A 62 -8.07 28.98 10.66
C THR A 62 -8.53 27.77 9.84
N ALA A 63 -8.97 27.98 8.59
CA ALA A 63 -9.17 26.86 7.67
C ALA A 63 -7.81 26.29 7.27
N THR A 64 -7.36 25.25 7.98
CA THR A 64 -6.26 24.38 7.58
C THR A 64 -6.43 23.99 6.11
N THR A 65 -5.66 24.61 5.23
CA THR A 65 -5.81 24.42 3.79
C THR A 65 -5.06 23.14 3.40
N MET A 66 -5.82 22.08 3.15
CA MET A 66 -5.30 20.88 2.51
C MET A 66 -4.72 21.26 1.14
N SER A 67 -3.47 20.90 0.90
CA SER A 67 -2.78 21.20 -0.35
C SER A 67 -2.18 19.94 -0.97
N PHE A 68 -2.05 19.97 -2.30
CA PHE A 68 -1.38 18.95 -3.09
C PHE A 68 -0.20 19.58 -3.81
N PHE A 69 0.92 18.86 -3.82
CA PHE A 69 2.11 19.19 -4.58
C PHE A 69 2.60 17.94 -5.31
N GLN A 70 3.01 18.07 -6.56
CA GLN A 70 3.56 16.96 -7.32
C GLN A 70 4.79 17.41 -8.10
N LYS A 71 5.83 16.58 -8.06
CA LYS A 71 7.10 16.84 -8.74
C LYS A 71 7.69 15.54 -9.26
N GLN A 72 8.25 15.58 -10.45
CA GLN A 72 9.05 14.47 -10.98
C GLN A 72 10.53 14.79 -10.78
N PHE A 73 11.29 13.80 -10.35
CA PHE A 73 12.75 13.85 -10.34
C PHE A 73 13.33 12.52 -10.81
N THR A 74 14.64 12.50 -10.99
CA THR A 74 15.34 11.37 -11.59
C THR A 74 16.43 10.90 -10.66
N LEU A 75 16.49 9.60 -10.41
CA LEU A 75 17.55 8.97 -9.62
C LEU A 75 18.82 8.83 -10.46
N PRO A 76 20.01 8.88 -9.84
CA PRO A 76 21.26 8.59 -10.55
C PRO A 76 21.22 7.23 -11.23
N ALA A 77 21.89 7.11 -12.37
CA ALA A 77 21.99 5.82 -13.04
C ALA A 77 22.73 4.81 -12.14
N LYS A 78 22.11 3.65 -11.94
CA LYS A 78 22.67 2.55 -11.14
C LYS A 78 22.53 1.24 -11.89
N SER A 79 23.47 0.33 -11.66
CA SER A 79 23.36 -1.09 -12.00
C SER A 79 22.64 -1.83 -10.88
N ARG A 80 22.53 -3.15 -11.00
CA ARG A 80 21.91 -4.04 -10.01
C ARG A 80 22.43 -3.76 -8.59
N GLY A 81 21.52 -3.60 -7.65
CA GLY A 81 21.83 -3.41 -6.23
C GLY A 81 20.72 -2.74 -5.42
N SER A 82 20.94 -2.67 -4.11
CA SER A 82 20.06 -1.99 -3.15
C SER A 82 20.70 -0.69 -2.66
N TYR A 83 20.06 0.45 -2.89
CA TYR A 83 20.63 1.77 -2.61
C TYR A 83 19.79 2.55 -1.61
N LEU A 84 20.43 3.08 -0.56
CA LEU A 84 19.81 4.06 0.33
C LEU A 84 19.75 5.42 -0.38
N ILE A 85 18.55 5.95 -0.59
CA ILE A 85 18.31 7.18 -1.36
C ILE A 85 17.56 8.27 -0.58
N THR A 86 17.40 8.11 0.74
CA THR A 86 16.68 9.08 1.59
C THR A 86 17.16 10.52 1.38
N ASP A 87 18.48 10.75 1.39
CA ASP A 87 19.05 12.09 1.23
C ASP A 87 18.78 12.66 -0.16
N GLN A 88 18.83 11.81 -1.20
CA GLN A 88 18.55 12.22 -2.58
C GLN A 88 17.07 12.62 -2.75
N VAL A 89 16.16 11.91 -2.09
CA VAL A 89 14.74 12.25 -2.07
C VAL A 89 14.52 13.59 -1.37
N VAL A 90 15.08 13.77 -0.16
CA VAL A 90 14.92 15.00 0.62
C VAL A 90 15.55 16.19 -0.09
N SER A 91 16.71 16.03 -0.75
CA SER A 91 17.32 17.10 -1.53
C SER A 91 16.50 17.46 -2.77
N SER A 92 15.82 16.47 -3.37
CA SER A 92 14.96 16.69 -4.54
C SER A 92 13.61 17.31 -4.20
N LEU A 93 13.19 17.23 -2.93
CA LEU A 93 11.88 17.66 -2.43
C LEU A 93 12.01 18.64 -1.24
N PRO A 94 12.65 19.81 -1.42
CA PRO A 94 12.69 20.83 -0.37
C PRO A 94 11.30 21.29 0.10
N GLU A 95 10.28 21.14 -0.75
CA GLU A 95 8.88 21.51 -0.50
C GLU A 95 8.25 20.71 0.66
N ILE A 96 8.85 19.58 1.08
CA ILE A 96 8.42 18.85 2.29
C ILE A 96 8.41 19.78 3.51
N ARG A 97 9.32 20.76 3.56
CA ARG A 97 9.45 21.72 4.68
C ARG A 97 8.23 22.63 4.83
N ASP A 98 7.43 22.78 3.79
CA ASP A 98 6.23 23.62 3.80
C ASP A 98 5.02 22.90 4.43
N TYR A 99 5.16 21.62 4.81
CA TYR A 99 4.08 20.79 5.33
C TYR A 99 4.24 20.51 6.82
N LYS A 100 3.20 20.82 7.59
CA LYS A 100 3.11 20.50 9.02
C LYS A 100 2.74 19.05 9.25
N VAL A 101 1.75 18.54 8.50
CA VAL A 101 1.38 17.11 8.51
C VAL A 101 0.94 16.69 7.11
N GLY A 102 1.34 15.50 6.68
CA GLY A 102 0.97 15.03 5.35
C GLY A 102 1.46 13.63 5.03
N LEU A 103 1.33 13.27 3.75
CA LEU A 103 1.82 12.04 3.18
C LEU A 103 2.65 12.37 1.93
N LEU A 104 3.86 11.82 1.85
CA LEU A 104 4.67 11.76 0.64
C LEU A 104 4.46 10.39 0.01
N ASN A 105 3.87 10.34 -1.19
CA ASN A 105 3.92 9.16 -2.04
C ASN A 105 5.07 9.31 -3.05
N LEU A 106 5.89 8.27 -3.18
CA LEU A 106 6.90 8.15 -4.22
C LEU A 106 6.51 6.99 -5.12
N PHE A 107 6.39 7.24 -6.42
CA PHE A 107 6.05 6.24 -7.43
C PHE A 107 7.15 6.20 -8.50
N VAL A 108 7.82 5.05 -8.66
CA VAL A 108 8.80 4.86 -9.73
C VAL A 108 8.09 4.46 -11.03
N GLN A 109 8.35 5.18 -12.11
CA GLN A 109 7.69 4.97 -13.41
C GLN A 109 8.40 3.91 -14.26
N HIS A 110 8.68 2.76 -13.64
CA HIS A 110 9.48 1.67 -14.21
C HIS A 110 9.01 0.33 -13.66
N THR A 111 9.18 -0.73 -14.43
CA THR A 111 8.68 -2.08 -14.12
C THR A 111 9.79 -3.10 -13.84
N SER A 112 11.06 -2.66 -13.86
CA SER A 112 12.25 -3.49 -13.61
C SER A 112 13.10 -2.97 -12.45
N CYS A 113 12.52 -2.13 -11.60
CA CYS A 113 13.09 -1.67 -10.34
C CYS A 113 11.97 -1.47 -9.30
N ALA A 114 12.32 -1.22 -8.05
CA ALA A 114 11.34 -1.00 -6.97
C ALA A 114 11.78 0.08 -5.98
N LEU A 115 10.82 0.54 -5.17
CA LEU A 115 11.05 1.38 -4.00
C LEU A 115 10.63 0.61 -2.76
N SER A 116 11.38 0.74 -1.66
CA SER A 116 11.04 0.10 -0.39
C SER A 116 11.46 0.97 0.80
N LEU A 117 10.97 0.62 2.00
CA LEU A 117 11.41 1.20 3.26
C LEU A 117 12.08 0.09 4.09
N ASN A 118 13.36 0.26 4.40
CA ASN A 118 14.12 -0.73 5.15
C ASN A 118 15.29 -0.08 5.91
N GLU A 119 16.20 -0.88 6.48
CA GLU A 119 17.27 -0.40 7.35
C GLU A 119 18.16 0.68 6.70
N ASN A 120 18.49 1.75 7.42
CA ASN A 120 19.32 2.85 6.91
C ASN A 120 20.76 2.89 7.45
N TRP A 121 21.19 1.87 8.19
CA TRP A 121 22.45 1.89 8.92
C TRP A 121 23.47 0.90 8.38
N ASP A 122 23.18 -0.40 8.45
CA ASP A 122 24.11 -1.44 8.02
C ASP A 122 24.09 -1.60 6.49
N SER A 123 25.28 -1.60 5.86
CA SER A 123 25.42 -1.90 4.44
C SER A 123 25.16 -3.36 4.12
N ASP A 124 25.45 -4.27 5.05
CA ASP A 124 25.31 -5.71 4.82
C ASP A 124 23.83 -6.08 4.60
N VAL A 125 22.91 -5.39 5.26
CA VAL A 125 21.46 -5.55 5.06
C VAL A 125 21.04 -5.26 3.60
N ARG A 126 21.74 -4.35 2.91
CA ARG A 126 21.47 -4.04 1.49
C ARG A 126 22.01 -5.12 0.55
N GLU A 127 23.20 -5.64 0.84
CA GLU A 127 23.79 -6.74 0.06
C GLU A 127 23.02 -8.05 0.26
N ASP A 128 22.69 -8.40 1.51
CA ASP A 128 21.89 -9.58 1.85
C ASP A 128 20.50 -9.54 1.21
N MET A 129 19.88 -8.36 1.13
CA MET A 129 18.61 -8.18 0.43
C MET A 129 18.76 -8.42 -1.07
N SER A 130 19.83 -7.90 -1.69
CA SER A 130 20.11 -8.15 -3.11
C SER A 130 20.31 -9.65 -3.38
N ASP A 131 21.10 -10.34 -2.54
CA ASP A 131 21.31 -11.78 -2.64
C ASP A 131 20.02 -12.58 -2.42
N ALA A 132 19.18 -12.17 -1.47
CA ALA A 132 17.90 -12.82 -1.21
C ALA A 132 16.95 -12.69 -2.39
N LEU A 133 16.88 -11.50 -3.01
CA LEU A 133 16.06 -11.28 -4.20
C LEU A 133 16.54 -12.09 -5.40
N ASP A 134 17.87 -12.20 -5.58
CA ASP A 134 18.46 -13.04 -6.62
C ASP A 134 18.13 -14.53 -6.42
N ARG A 135 17.99 -14.99 -5.17
CA ARG A 135 17.49 -16.34 -4.86
C ARG A 135 15.99 -16.51 -5.09
N ILE A 136 15.18 -15.47 -4.84
CA ILE A 136 13.71 -15.50 -5.02
C ILE A 136 13.33 -15.53 -6.50
N ALA A 137 14.01 -14.74 -7.33
CA ALA A 137 13.81 -14.67 -8.77
C ALA A 137 15.17 -14.74 -9.47
N PRO A 138 15.72 -15.95 -9.64
CA PRO A 138 17.02 -16.16 -10.28
C PRO A 138 16.95 -15.92 -11.78
N ALA A 139 18.05 -15.45 -12.38
CA ALA A 139 18.12 -15.22 -13.82
C ALA A 139 18.17 -16.51 -14.65
N GLU A 140 18.74 -17.56 -14.08
CA GLU A 140 18.96 -18.85 -14.73
C GLU A 140 18.77 -20.00 -13.73
N GLY A 141 18.54 -21.20 -14.28
CA GLY A 141 18.44 -22.41 -13.49
C GLY A 141 19.80 -22.90 -12.98
N PRO A 142 19.81 -23.95 -12.14
CA PRO A 142 21.03 -24.47 -11.53
C PRO A 142 22.12 -24.94 -12.50
N LYS A 143 21.78 -25.16 -13.78
CA LYS A 143 22.72 -25.57 -14.84
C LYS A 143 22.89 -24.49 -15.91
N GLY A 144 22.44 -23.26 -15.65
CA GLY A 144 22.48 -22.15 -16.60
C GLY A 144 21.36 -22.17 -17.65
N GLU A 145 20.31 -22.98 -17.45
CA GLU A 145 19.17 -23.02 -18.35
C GLU A 145 18.24 -21.81 -18.17
N ALA A 146 17.63 -21.34 -19.26
CA ALA A 146 16.65 -20.26 -19.20
C ALA A 146 15.41 -20.69 -18.41
N LEU A 147 15.00 -19.89 -17.42
CA LEU A 147 13.82 -20.15 -16.59
C LEU A 147 12.54 -19.52 -17.14
N TYR A 148 12.67 -18.45 -17.91
CA TYR A 148 11.56 -17.60 -18.31
C TYR A 148 11.44 -17.48 -19.82
N ARG A 149 10.21 -17.24 -20.28
CA ARG A 149 9.91 -17.00 -21.70
C ARG A 149 10.20 -15.56 -22.15
N HIS A 150 10.35 -14.65 -21.21
CA HIS A 150 10.56 -13.23 -21.48
C HIS A 150 12.01 -12.87 -21.15
N ASP A 151 12.79 -12.58 -22.17
CA ASP A 151 14.22 -12.30 -22.12
C ASP A 151 14.63 -11.29 -23.20
N ALA A 152 13.66 -10.49 -23.67
CA ALA A 152 13.83 -9.58 -24.81
C ALA A 152 14.97 -8.57 -24.58
N GLU A 153 15.22 -8.21 -23.32
CA GLU A 153 16.32 -7.34 -22.93
C GLU A 153 17.46 -8.06 -22.16
N GLY A 154 17.52 -9.39 -22.25
CA GLY A 154 18.54 -10.23 -21.63
C GLY A 154 18.02 -11.16 -20.52
N PRO A 155 18.91 -11.98 -19.93
CA PRO A 155 18.52 -13.00 -18.95
C PRO A 155 18.00 -12.44 -17.61
N ASP A 156 18.30 -11.17 -17.30
CA ASP A 156 17.85 -10.50 -16.08
C ASP A 156 16.51 -9.74 -16.24
N ASP A 157 15.91 -9.78 -17.43
CA ASP A 157 14.71 -9.00 -17.79
C ASP A 157 13.46 -9.46 -17.00
N MET A 158 13.00 -10.69 -17.21
CA MET A 158 11.88 -11.24 -16.44
C MET A 158 12.14 -11.30 -14.92
N PRO A 159 13.34 -11.70 -14.42
CA PRO A 159 13.66 -11.62 -13.00
C PRO A 159 13.42 -10.22 -12.41
N ALA A 160 13.83 -9.16 -13.11
CA ALA A 160 13.63 -7.80 -12.67
C ALA A 160 12.14 -7.42 -12.57
N HIS A 161 11.33 -7.87 -13.54
CA HIS A 161 9.88 -7.70 -13.48
C HIS A 161 9.23 -8.42 -12.30
N ILE A 162 9.66 -9.65 -12.00
CA ILE A 162 9.16 -10.42 -10.85
C ILE A 162 9.51 -9.69 -9.55
N LYS A 163 10.78 -9.30 -9.35
CA LYS A 163 11.22 -8.58 -8.15
C LYS A 163 10.48 -7.25 -7.99
N SER A 164 10.30 -6.50 -9.08
CA SER A 164 9.54 -5.24 -9.08
C SER A 164 8.09 -5.45 -8.68
N ALA A 165 7.41 -6.46 -9.21
CA ALA A 165 6.03 -6.78 -8.88
C ALA A 165 5.86 -7.26 -7.43
N LEU A 166 6.83 -7.99 -6.88
CA LEU A 166 6.78 -8.48 -5.49
C LEU A 166 6.99 -7.36 -4.47
N ILE A 167 7.88 -6.42 -4.75
CA ILE A 167 8.21 -5.34 -3.79
C ILE A 167 7.27 -4.15 -3.96
N GLY A 168 6.96 -3.79 -5.20
CA GLY A 168 6.09 -2.68 -5.55
C GLY A 168 6.83 -1.46 -6.10
N ALA A 169 6.10 -0.69 -6.91
CA ALA A 169 6.60 0.51 -7.55
C ALA A 169 6.49 1.78 -6.68
N SER A 170 5.95 1.68 -5.47
CA SER A 170 5.73 2.87 -4.64
C SER A 170 5.86 2.64 -3.14
N VAL A 171 6.19 3.74 -2.46
CA VAL A 171 6.18 3.85 -1.00
C VAL A 171 5.44 5.12 -0.61
N THR A 172 4.75 5.07 0.53
CA THR A 172 4.08 6.24 1.11
C THR A 172 4.63 6.48 2.51
N ILE A 173 5.17 7.66 2.74
CA ILE A 173 5.85 8.05 3.98
C ILE A 173 5.08 9.21 4.63
N PRO A 174 4.77 9.16 5.94
CA PRO A 174 4.19 10.30 6.63
C PRO A 174 5.15 11.48 6.73
N ILE A 175 4.62 12.70 6.67
CA ILE A 175 5.33 13.94 6.91
C ILE A 175 4.87 14.52 8.24
N LYS A 176 5.80 14.99 9.04
CA LYS A 176 5.56 15.71 10.29
C LYS A 176 6.57 16.85 10.43
N ASP A 177 6.07 18.05 10.68
CA ASP A 177 6.86 19.26 10.97
C ASP A 177 8.01 19.48 9.96
N GLY A 178 7.68 19.40 8.67
CA GLY A 178 8.63 19.63 7.58
C GLY A 178 9.64 18.50 7.34
N LYS A 179 9.42 17.31 7.91
CA LYS A 179 10.32 16.16 7.83
C LYS A 179 9.58 14.86 7.52
N LEU A 180 10.28 13.91 6.93
CA LEU A 180 9.80 12.52 6.84
C LEU A 180 9.73 11.92 8.25
N ALA A 181 8.58 11.38 8.61
CA ALA A 181 8.34 10.74 9.91
C ALA A 181 8.62 9.23 9.83
N THR A 182 9.84 8.87 9.46
CA THR A 182 10.32 7.48 9.43
C THR A 182 10.74 7.01 10.83
N GLY A 183 10.81 5.69 11.03
CA GLY A 183 11.48 5.13 12.21
C GLY A 183 12.99 5.42 12.21
N THR A 184 13.64 5.32 13.38
CA THR A 184 15.08 5.59 13.56
C THR A 184 15.95 4.87 12.52
N TRP A 185 15.66 3.59 12.32
CA TRP A 185 16.40 2.72 11.40
C TRP A 185 15.79 2.66 10.00
N GLN A 186 14.77 3.45 9.69
CA GLN A 186 14.04 3.32 8.43
C GLN A 186 14.49 4.38 7.42
N GLY A 187 14.86 3.92 6.23
CA GLY A 187 15.24 4.76 5.09
C GLY A 187 14.56 4.33 3.81
N ILE A 188 14.58 5.22 2.81
CA ILE A 188 14.02 4.98 1.49
C ILE A 188 15.07 4.27 0.64
N TRP A 189 14.71 3.10 0.15
CA TRP A 189 15.56 2.28 -0.69
C TRP A 189 15.11 2.35 -2.15
N TYR A 190 16.08 2.42 -3.06
CA TYR A 190 15.93 2.18 -4.48
C TYR A 190 16.58 0.83 -4.81
N LEU A 191 15.78 -0.08 -5.34
CA LEU A 191 16.20 -1.42 -5.71
C LEU A 191 16.28 -1.52 -7.22
N GLU A 192 17.51 -1.58 -7.75
CA GLU A 192 17.75 -1.81 -9.17
C GLU A 192 18.00 -3.31 -9.39
N PHE A 193 17.29 -3.89 -10.35
CA PHE A 193 17.38 -5.33 -10.61
C PHE A 193 18.14 -5.66 -11.90
N ARG A 194 18.29 -4.68 -12.80
CA ARG A 194 18.99 -4.85 -14.07
C ARG A 194 20.49 -4.65 -13.89
N ALA A 195 21.30 -5.52 -14.49
CA ALA A 195 22.75 -5.46 -14.45
C ALA A 195 23.29 -4.22 -15.19
N ALA A 196 22.65 -3.85 -16.31
CA ALA A 196 22.97 -2.62 -17.02
C ALA A 196 22.60 -1.38 -16.18
N CYS A 197 23.35 -0.29 -16.35
CA CYS A 197 23.04 0.95 -15.66
C CYS A 197 21.80 1.61 -16.25
N HIS A 198 20.76 1.83 -15.45
CA HIS A 198 19.55 2.53 -15.86
C HIS A 198 19.30 3.77 -15.02
N GLN A 199 18.75 4.79 -15.67
CA GLN A 199 18.26 5.99 -15.01
C GLN A 199 16.75 5.84 -14.73
N ARG A 200 16.33 6.05 -13.47
CA ARG A 200 14.94 5.83 -13.04
C ARG A 200 14.24 7.14 -12.69
N ARG A 201 12.98 7.24 -13.11
CA ARG A 201 12.12 8.42 -12.93
C ARG A 201 11.16 8.16 -11.78
N VAL A 202 11.04 9.11 -10.88
CA VAL A 202 10.17 9.04 -9.71
C VAL A 202 9.22 10.23 -9.72
N VAL A 203 7.92 9.96 -9.55
CA VAL A 203 6.91 10.96 -9.27
C VAL A 203 6.70 11.02 -7.76
N ALA A 204 6.96 12.18 -7.17
CA ALA A 204 6.64 12.50 -5.80
C ALA A 204 5.33 13.27 -5.73
N THR A 205 4.39 12.80 -4.92
CA THR A 205 3.16 13.53 -4.60
C THR A 205 3.10 13.76 -3.10
N ILE A 206 3.00 15.01 -2.68
CA ILE A 206 2.79 15.42 -1.30
C ILE A 206 1.35 15.89 -1.16
N GLN A 207 0.66 15.37 -0.15
CA GLN A 207 -0.68 15.84 0.23
C GLN A 207 -0.70 16.10 1.74
N GLY A 208 -1.24 17.25 2.16
CA GLY A 208 -1.28 17.59 3.58
C GLY A 208 -1.59 19.05 3.89
N GLU A 209 -1.55 19.36 5.19
CA GLU A 209 -1.66 20.70 5.76
C GLU A 209 -0.30 21.41 5.67
N LYS A 210 -0.30 22.60 5.06
CA LYS A 210 0.87 23.48 5.05
C LYS A 210 1.07 24.19 6.40
N VAL A 211 2.32 24.59 6.65
CA VAL A 211 2.71 25.47 7.78
C VAL A 211 2.17 26.88 7.57
#